data_AF-A0A7C5L552-F1
#
_entry.id   AF-A0A7C5L552-F1
#
_cell.length_a   1.000
_cell.length_b   1.000
_cell.length_c   1.000
_cell.angle_alpha   90.00
_cell.angle_beta   90.00
_cell.angle_gamma   90.00
#
_symmetry.space_group_name_H-M   'P 1'
#
loop_
_entity.id
_entity.type
_entity.pdbx_description
1 polymer ?
#
loop_
_entity_poly.entity_id
_entity_poly.type
_entity_poly.pdbx_seq_one_letter_code
_entity_poly.pdbx_strand_id
1 'polypeptide(L)' 'VSVDDPETARKVLKLIDALDDLEDVQQVIANFEIPEEILQRVEA' A
#
# COMPACT_ATOMS: atom_id res chain seq x y z
N VAL A 1 7.78 -9.52 -0.42
CA VAL A 1 6.59 -10.39 -0.50
C VAL A 1 5.63 -9.79 -1.52
N SER A 2 5.14 -10.58 -2.48
CA SER A 2 4.29 -10.04 -3.55
C SER A 2 2.84 -10.00 -3.11
N VAL A 3 2.16 -8.87 -3.32
CA VAL A 3 0.73 -8.69 -3.03
C VAL A 3 -0.03 -8.72 -4.35
N ASP A 4 -0.62 -9.86 -4.66
CA ASP A 4 -1.34 -10.14 -5.91
C ASP A 4 -2.86 -9.99 -5.81
N ASP A 5 -3.40 -9.89 -4.59
CA ASP A 5 -4.82 -9.65 -4.35
C ASP A 5 -5.15 -8.15 -4.35
N PRO A 6 -6.07 -7.67 -5.23
CA PRO A 6 -6.45 -6.26 -5.31
C PRO A 6 -7.05 -5.69 -4.03
N GLU A 7 -7.85 -6.47 -3.29
CA GLU A 7 -8.43 -5.99 -2.04
C GLU A 7 -7.36 -5.76 -0.97
N THR A 8 -6.41 -6.69 -0.89
CA THR A 8 -5.26 -6.61 0.01
C THR A 8 -4.37 -5.44 -0.35
N ALA A 9 -4.03 -5.27 -1.63
CA ALA A 9 -3.27 -4.11 -2.11
C ALA A 9 -3.94 -2.78 -1.72
N ARG A 10 -5.26 -2.66 -1.91
CA ARG A 10 -6.02 -1.46 -1.51
C ARG A 10 -5.99 -1.20 -0.01
N LYS A 11 -6.12 -2.24 0.82
CA LYS A 11 -6.05 -2.11 2.28
C LYS A 11 -4.66 -1.68 2.74
N VAL A 12 -3.62 -2.25 2.14
CA VAL A 12 -2.23 -1.95 2.45
C VAL A 12 -1.86 -0.52 2.03
N LEU A 13 -2.27 -0.06 0.85
CA LEU A 13 -2.05 1.33 0.42
C LEU A 13 -2.72 2.32 1.37
N LYS A 14 -4.00 2.09 1.72
CA LYS A 14 -4.70 2.92 2.71
C LYS A 14 -4.04 2.92 4.09
N LEU A 15 -3.44 1.80 4.48
CA LEU A 15 -2.70 1.72 5.74
C LEU A 15 -1.43 2.55 5.69
N ILE A 16 -0.69 2.51 4.57
CA ILE A 16 0.48 3.38 4.37
C ILE A 16 0.06 4.85 4.45
N ASP A 17 -0.96 5.26 3.69
CA ASP A 17 -1.44 6.64 3.70
C ASP A 17 -1.80 7.11 5.12
N ALA A 18 -2.54 6.27 5.85
CA ALA A 18 -2.95 6.58 7.22
C ALA A 18 -1.77 6.64 8.20
N LEU A 19 -0.68 5.91 7.95
CA LEU A 19 0.53 5.95 8.77
C LEU A 19 1.38 7.18 8.43
N ASP A 20 1.47 7.57 7.15
CA ASP A 20 2.19 8.76 6.69
C ASP A 20 1.49 10.06 7.14
N ASP A 21 0.17 10.03 7.34
CA ASP A 21 -0.61 11.16 7.87
C ASP A 21 -0.38 11.42 9.39
N LEU A 22 0.27 10.49 10.11
CA LEU A 22 0.54 10.67 11.53
C LEU A 22 1.77 11.54 11.75
N GLU A 23 1.59 12.67 12.44
CA GLU A 23 2.69 13.62 12.75
C GLU A 23 3.85 12.98 13.55
N ASP A 24 3.57 11.90 14.29
CA ASP A 24 4.55 11.17 15.10
C ASP A 24 5.36 10.13 14.29
N VAL A 25 4.96 9.83 13.06
CA VAL A 25 5.60 8.82 12.21
C VAL A 25 6.64 9.51 11.31
N GLN A 26 7.91 9.10 11.45
CA GLN A 26 9.01 9.70 10.70
C GLN A 26 9.21 9.08 9.30
N GLN A 27 8.99 7.77 9.17
CA GLN A 27 9.15 7.05 7.91
C GLN A 27 8.41 5.70 7.95
N VAL A 28 7.71 5.38 6.88
CA VAL A 28 7.12 4.05 6.65
C VAL A 28 8.02 3.25 5.70
N ILE A 29 8.37 2.02 6.09
CA ILE A 29 9.16 1.10 5.26
C ILE A 29 8.39 -0.20 5.10
N ALA A 30 8.26 -0.65 3.86
CA ALA A 30 7.60 -1.89 3.50
C ALA A 30 8.53 -2.80 2.69
N ASN A 31 8.46 -4.11 2.94
CA ASN A 31 9.19 -5.14 2.19
C ASN A 31 8.28 -5.92 1.23
N PHE A 32 7.13 -5.33 0.88
CA PHE A 32 6.19 -5.89 -0.07
C PHE A 32 6.30 -5.22 -1.44
N GLU A 33 5.87 -5.92 -2.46
CA GLU A 33 5.87 -5.48 -3.85
C GLU A 33 4.47 -5.69 -4.41
N ILE A 34 3.89 -4.64 -5.00
CA ILE A 34 2.57 -4.68 -5.62
C ILE A 34 2.78 -4.67 -7.14
N PRO A 35 2.31 -5.68 -7.89
CA PRO A 35 2.41 -5.68 -9.34
C PRO A 35 1.64 -4.50 -9.95
N GLU A 36 2.19 -3.91 -11.02
CA GLU A 36 1.60 -2.79 -11.76
C GLU A 36 0.15 -3.05 -12.17
N GLU A 37 -0.16 -4.28 -12.60
CA GLU A 37 -1.52 -4.69 -13.00
C GLU A 37 -2.54 -4.58 -11.86
N ILE A 38 -2.09 -4.76 -10.61
CA ILE A 38 -2.94 -4.65 -9.42
C ILE A 38 -3.06 -3.19 -8.98
N LEU A 39 -1.96 -2.43 -9.03
CA LEU A 39 -1.97 -0.98 -8.80
C LEU A 39 -2.98 -0.26 -9.70
N GLN A 40 -2.94 -0.53 -11.01
CA GLN A 40 -3.89 0.04 -11.97
C GLN A 40 -5.35 -0.31 -11.67
N ARG A 41 -5.63 -1.48 -11.09
CA ARG A 41 -6.98 -1.89 -10.69
C ARG A 41 -7.46 -1.21 -9.41
N VAL A 42 -6.55 -0.73 -8.58
CA VAL A 42 -6.87 -0.08 -7.30
C VAL A 42 -6.97 1.45 -7.45
N GLU A 43 -6.25 2.04 -8.41
CA GLU A 43 -6.31 3.47 -8.74
C GLU A 43 -7.50 3.87 -9.65
N ALA A 44 -8.09 2.90 -10.36
CA ALA A 44 -9.28 3.11 -11.21
C ALA A 44 -10.59 3.14 -10.41
#